data_AF-A0A6N9HL16-F1
#
_entry.id   AF-A0A6N9HL16-F1
#
_cell.length_a   1.000
_cell.length_b   1.000
_cell.length_c   1.000
_cell.angle_alpha   90.00
_cell.angle_beta   90.00
_cell.angle_gamma   90.00
#
_symmetry.space_group_name_H-M   'P 1'
#
loop_
_entity.id
_entity.type
_entity.pdbx_description
1 polymer ?
#
loop_
_entity_poly.entity_id
_entity_poly.type
_entity_poly.pdbx_seq_one_letter_code
_entity_poly.pdbx_strand_id
1 'polypeptide(L)'
;MDRSNVDYSRVMQPQEDGYDVEAFLALKQADGFARQEVPGMFRVFGQQVVAGRWRPRQFENEVPCETVSHYAVLDVATRQAAPAMHTSISGLLDVLTGVELRNNTEVSTLCPTARYPGAWIVLTSICADPAVALRGIIHEMMHQKLITLGLGSHRSFLDGGEAFILNDKEQLHRSIVNSYADTMQPYMPGPIGRPMLACIHGYASFLSAAAATLKLVPHDAGRAAAYMRYVGKWSERLDDCWNAIRDGAQTTEQGAQLLQGLENWTSEHLREYRAALRLYGAGTEVQAA
;
A
#
# COMPACT_ATOMS: atom_id res chain seq x y z
N MET A 1 -7.90 9.36 -20.70
CA MET A 1 -9.07 9.56 -19.83
C MET A 1 -8.93 10.95 -19.21
N ASP A 2 -9.97 11.79 -19.27
CA ASP A 2 -9.99 13.06 -18.54
C ASP A 2 -10.22 12.76 -17.04
N ARG A 3 -9.63 13.55 -16.12
CA ARG A 3 -9.80 13.41 -14.66
C ARG A 3 -11.28 13.50 -14.26
N SER A 4 -12.11 14.17 -15.06
CA SER A 4 -13.57 14.26 -14.88
C SER A 4 -14.33 12.94 -15.11
N ASN A 5 -13.73 11.98 -15.83
CA ASN A 5 -14.36 10.70 -16.20
C ASN A 5 -13.89 9.52 -15.34
N VAL A 6 -13.08 9.77 -14.32
CA VAL A 6 -12.61 8.73 -13.40
C VAL A 6 -13.70 8.45 -12.36
N ASP A 7 -14.20 7.23 -12.33
CA ASP A 7 -14.95 6.69 -11.19
C ASP A 7 -14.02 6.47 -9.98
N TYR A 8 -13.94 7.48 -9.12
CA TYR A 8 -13.08 7.46 -7.93
C TYR A 8 -13.48 6.41 -6.90
N SER A 9 -14.68 5.84 -6.98
CA SER A 9 -15.13 4.81 -6.03
C SER A 9 -14.47 3.45 -6.27
N ARG A 10 -13.77 3.30 -7.39
CA ARG A 10 -13.17 2.03 -7.82
C ARG A 10 -11.64 2.04 -7.88
N VAL A 11 -11.02 3.22 -8.02
CA VAL A 11 -9.60 3.32 -8.40
C VAL A 11 -8.62 2.83 -7.34
N MET A 12 -8.95 2.95 -6.04
CA MET A 12 -7.98 2.61 -4.99
C MET A 12 -7.78 1.09 -4.85
N GLN A 13 -8.89 0.34 -4.82
CA GLN A 13 -8.86 -1.13 -4.74
C GLN A 13 -8.39 -1.74 -6.07
N PRO A 14 -7.44 -2.70 -6.07
CA PRO A 14 -7.13 -3.52 -7.24
C PRO A 14 -8.39 -4.16 -7.83
N GLN A 15 -8.68 -3.94 -9.12
CA GLN A 15 -9.90 -4.42 -9.76
C GLN A 15 -9.64 -5.66 -10.64
N GLU A 16 -10.57 -6.61 -10.64
CA GLU A 16 -10.46 -7.81 -11.50
C GLU A 16 -10.54 -7.48 -12.99
N ASP A 17 -11.31 -6.45 -13.35
CA ASP A 17 -11.43 -5.96 -14.72
C ASP A 17 -10.28 -5.02 -15.14
N GLY A 18 -9.35 -4.74 -14.22
CA GLY A 18 -8.19 -3.87 -14.47
C GLY A 18 -8.52 -2.37 -14.53
N TYR A 19 -9.72 -1.95 -14.12
CA TYR A 19 -10.13 -0.54 -14.19
C TYR A 19 -9.17 0.39 -13.43
N ASP A 20 -8.64 -0.01 -12.27
CA ASP A 20 -7.67 0.79 -11.53
C ASP A 20 -6.38 1.02 -12.33
N VAL A 21 -5.93 -0.01 -13.06
CA VAL A 21 -4.74 0.09 -13.92
C VAL A 21 -4.99 1.04 -15.08
N GLU A 22 -6.12 0.90 -15.77
CA GLU A 22 -6.48 1.78 -16.89
C GLU A 22 -6.54 3.24 -16.45
N ALA A 23 -7.25 3.52 -15.35
CA ALA A 23 -7.41 4.86 -14.82
C ALA A 23 -6.05 5.47 -14.43
N PHE A 24 -5.23 4.75 -13.65
CA PHE A 24 -3.93 5.29 -13.23
C PHE A 24 -2.92 5.42 -14.36
N LEU A 25 -2.93 4.54 -15.36
CA LEU A 25 -2.08 4.70 -16.55
C LEU A 25 -2.48 5.96 -17.33
N ALA A 26 -3.78 6.19 -17.51
CA ALA A 26 -4.27 7.38 -18.19
C ALA A 26 -3.91 8.67 -17.43
N LEU A 27 -4.01 8.65 -16.10
CA LEU A 27 -3.59 9.77 -15.24
C LEU A 27 -2.09 10.03 -15.34
N LYS A 28 -1.25 8.99 -15.20
CA LYS A 28 0.21 9.10 -15.36
C LYS A 28 0.57 9.71 -16.72
N GLN A 29 -0.05 9.22 -17.80
CA GLN A 29 0.19 9.74 -19.16
C GLN A 29 -0.24 11.21 -19.30
N ALA A 30 -1.38 11.60 -18.74
CA ALA A 30 -1.86 12.98 -18.74
C ALA A 30 -0.89 13.92 -17.99
N ASP A 31 -0.26 13.43 -16.92
CA ASP A 31 0.78 14.15 -16.16
C ASP A 31 2.17 14.10 -16.84
N GLY A 32 2.25 13.61 -18.08
CA GLY A 32 3.47 13.59 -18.89
C GLY A 32 4.42 12.43 -18.61
N PHE A 33 3.99 11.40 -17.87
CA PHE A 33 4.79 10.21 -17.67
C PHE A 33 4.93 9.43 -18.99
N ALA A 34 6.18 9.14 -19.35
CA ALA A 34 6.53 8.19 -20.39
C ALA A 34 7.33 7.05 -19.76
N ARG A 35 6.88 5.81 -19.96
CA ARG A 35 7.59 4.63 -19.47
C ARG A 35 8.96 4.57 -20.12
N GLN A 36 10.00 4.61 -19.30
CA GLN A 36 11.38 4.54 -19.77
C GLN A 36 11.89 3.10 -19.71
N GLU A 37 12.61 2.67 -20.74
CA GLU A 37 13.37 1.44 -20.65
C GLU A 37 14.57 1.64 -19.73
N VAL A 38 14.84 0.63 -18.90
CA VAL A 38 15.99 0.62 -17.99
C VAL A 38 16.96 -0.47 -18.47
N PRO A 39 18.04 -0.10 -19.19
CA PRO A 39 18.95 -1.07 -19.80
C PRO A 39 19.67 -1.95 -18.77
N GLY A 40 19.84 -3.24 -19.09
CA GLY A 40 20.67 -4.16 -18.31
C GLY A 40 20.07 -4.64 -16.98
N MET A 41 18.79 -4.38 -16.72
CA MET A 41 18.09 -4.86 -15.52
C MET A 41 17.18 -6.03 -15.86
N PHE A 42 17.13 -7.04 -14.98
CA PHE A 42 16.20 -8.15 -15.14
C PHE A 42 14.78 -7.72 -14.77
N ARG A 43 13.80 -8.35 -15.40
CA ARG A 43 12.38 -8.02 -15.21
C ARG A 43 11.67 -9.14 -14.47
N VAL A 44 10.69 -8.74 -13.67
CA VAL A 44 9.85 -9.58 -12.82
C VAL A 44 8.37 -9.30 -13.13
N PHE A 45 7.44 -10.07 -12.55
CA PHE A 45 6.00 -9.92 -12.81
C PHE A 45 5.67 -9.99 -14.31
N GLY A 46 5.96 -11.13 -14.94
CA GLY A 46 5.68 -11.33 -16.37
C GLY A 46 6.45 -10.38 -17.30
N GLN A 47 7.69 -10.04 -16.95
CA GLN A 47 8.57 -9.10 -17.69
C GLN A 47 8.11 -7.63 -17.68
N GLN A 48 7.12 -7.27 -16.86
CA GLN A 48 6.61 -5.90 -16.83
C GLN A 48 7.41 -5.01 -15.86
N VAL A 49 7.75 -5.50 -14.68
CA VAL A 49 8.38 -4.65 -13.65
C VAL A 49 9.89 -4.84 -13.70
N VAL A 50 10.65 -3.74 -13.69
CA VAL A 50 12.11 -3.82 -13.64
C VAL A 50 12.57 -4.06 -12.20
N ALA A 51 13.47 -5.03 -11.97
CA ALA A 51 14.14 -5.19 -10.69
C ALA A 51 15.28 -4.15 -10.57
N GLY A 52 15.04 -3.12 -9.76
CA GLY A 52 15.90 -1.96 -9.57
C GLY A 52 16.94 -2.11 -8.47
N ARG A 53 17.92 -1.19 -8.44
CA ARG A 53 18.86 -0.99 -7.32
C ARG A 53 18.81 0.44 -6.76
N TRP A 54 17.76 1.20 -7.06
CA TRP A 54 17.64 2.60 -6.64
C TRP A 54 17.17 2.70 -5.21
N ARG A 55 17.98 3.32 -4.35
CA ARG A 55 17.74 3.41 -2.92
C ARG A 55 18.00 4.84 -2.44
N PRO A 56 17.15 5.39 -1.57
CA PRO A 56 17.44 6.63 -0.86
C PRO A 56 18.67 6.45 0.03
N ARG A 57 19.37 7.55 0.35
CA ARG A 57 20.59 7.52 1.19
C ARG A 57 20.38 6.78 2.51
N GLN A 58 19.22 6.93 3.15
CA GLN A 58 18.89 6.25 4.41
C GLN A 58 18.88 4.71 4.32
N PHE A 59 18.77 4.16 3.11
CA PHE A 59 18.78 2.72 2.82
C PHE A 59 20.00 2.30 1.98
N GLU A 60 21.05 3.12 1.89
CA GLU A 60 22.23 2.79 1.07
C GLU A 60 23.03 1.60 1.62
N ASN A 61 22.98 1.43 2.94
CA ASN A 61 23.66 0.36 3.68
C ASN A 61 22.88 -0.95 3.74
N GLU A 62 21.61 -0.94 3.32
CA GLU A 62 20.82 -2.16 3.19
C GLU A 62 21.44 -3.08 2.14
N VAL A 63 21.19 -4.39 2.24
CA VAL A 63 21.74 -5.32 1.24
C VAL A 63 20.76 -5.54 0.10
N PRO A 64 21.15 -5.27 -1.16
CA PRO A 64 20.31 -5.57 -2.31
C PRO A 64 19.90 -7.04 -2.31
N CYS A 65 18.64 -7.31 -2.63
CA CYS A 65 18.23 -8.68 -2.90
C CYS A 65 18.82 -9.12 -4.24
N GLU A 66 19.73 -10.08 -4.22
CA GLU A 66 20.31 -10.69 -5.43
C GLU A 66 19.68 -12.06 -5.75
N THR A 67 18.80 -12.53 -4.88
CA THR A 67 18.17 -13.85 -4.95
C THR A 67 17.00 -13.84 -5.92
N VAL A 68 17.26 -14.15 -7.20
CA VAL A 68 16.24 -14.20 -8.28
C VAL A 68 15.06 -15.12 -7.92
N SER A 69 15.30 -16.21 -7.18
CA SER A 69 14.23 -17.12 -6.76
C SER A 69 13.22 -16.48 -5.80
N HIS A 70 13.60 -15.51 -4.96
CA HIS A 70 12.65 -14.79 -4.10
C HIS A 70 11.63 -13.99 -4.94
N TYR A 71 12.10 -13.33 -6.00
CA TYR A 71 11.22 -12.63 -6.94
C TYR A 71 10.30 -13.60 -7.71
N ALA A 72 10.81 -14.75 -8.12
CA ALA A 72 9.99 -15.76 -8.79
C ALA A 72 8.89 -16.32 -7.88
N VAL A 73 9.23 -16.62 -6.61
CA VAL A 73 8.26 -17.04 -5.60
C VAL A 73 7.19 -15.97 -5.40
N LEU A 74 7.59 -14.71 -5.27
CA LEU A 74 6.65 -13.58 -5.14
C LEU A 74 5.70 -13.47 -6.35
N ASP A 75 6.22 -13.51 -7.58
CA ASP A 75 5.41 -13.40 -8.80
C ASP A 75 4.37 -14.52 -8.87
N VAL A 76 4.79 -15.78 -8.66
CA VAL A 76 3.91 -16.95 -8.69
C VAL A 76 2.86 -16.89 -7.58
N ALA A 77 3.28 -16.64 -6.33
CA ALA A 77 2.38 -16.60 -5.20
C ALA A 77 1.33 -15.48 -5.35
N THR A 78 1.75 -14.29 -5.79
CA THR A 78 0.83 -13.16 -5.99
C THR A 78 -0.16 -13.46 -7.12
N ARG A 79 0.30 -14.04 -8.23
CA ARG A 79 -0.57 -14.39 -9.36
C ARG A 79 -1.64 -15.40 -8.97
N GLN A 80 -1.31 -16.36 -8.10
CA GLN A 80 -2.23 -17.39 -7.65
C GLN A 80 -3.20 -16.91 -6.58
N ALA A 81 -2.70 -16.18 -5.58
CA ALA A 81 -3.47 -15.81 -4.40
C ALA A 81 -4.21 -14.47 -4.55
N ALA A 82 -3.65 -13.53 -5.29
CA ALA A 82 -4.14 -12.16 -5.41
C ALA A 82 -4.04 -11.64 -6.86
N PRO A 83 -4.76 -12.24 -7.82
CA PRO A 83 -4.62 -11.93 -9.24
C PRO A 83 -4.89 -10.45 -9.58
N ALA A 84 -5.88 -9.80 -8.95
CA ALA A 84 -6.12 -8.37 -9.15
C ALA A 84 -4.91 -7.51 -8.70
N MET A 85 -4.29 -7.85 -7.55
CA MET A 85 -3.06 -7.17 -7.09
C MET A 85 -1.88 -7.45 -8.02
N HIS A 86 -1.75 -8.68 -8.53
CA HIS A 86 -0.75 -9.03 -9.53
C HIS A 86 -0.88 -8.16 -10.78
N THR A 87 -2.11 -7.97 -11.27
CA THR A 87 -2.42 -7.09 -12.40
C THR A 87 -2.07 -5.64 -12.09
N SER A 88 -2.46 -5.12 -10.93
CA SER A 88 -2.10 -3.75 -10.52
C SER A 88 -0.59 -3.54 -10.45
N ILE A 89 0.15 -4.47 -9.84
CA ILE A 89 1.62 -4.41 -9.74
C ILE A 89 2.24 -4.42 -11.14
N SER A 90 1.87 -5.41 -11.96
CA SER A 90 2.42 -5.58 -13.30
C SER A 90 2.09 -4.41 -14.23
N GLY A 91 0.94 -3.77 -14.05
CA GLY A 91 0.48 -2.66 -14.87
C GLY A 91 1.03 -1.30 -14.46
N LEU A 92 1.21 -1.05 -13.16
CA LEU A 92 1.49 0.29 -12.63
C LEU A 92 2.90 0.48 -12.08
N LEU A 93 3.51 -0.58 -11.52
CA LEU A 93 4.84 -0.50 -10.93
C LEU A 93 5.90 -0.51 -12.03
N ASP A 94 6.74 0.52 -12.07
CA ASP A 94 7.81 0.61 -13.07
C ASP A 94 9.04 -0.14 -12.59
N VAL A 95 9.42 0.09 -11.31
CA VAL A 95 10.64 -0.46 -10.73
C VAL A 95 10.41 -0.96 -9.30
N LEU A 96 10.87 -2.18 -9.05
CA LEU A 96 10.93 -2.80 -7.73
C LEU A 96 12.38 -2.91 -7.27
N THR A 97 12.79 -2.11 -6.30
CA THR A 97 14.09 -2.23 -5.65
C THR A 97 13.99 -3.17 -4.44
N GLY A 98 14.52 -4.38 -4.55
CA GLY A 98 14.49 -5.33 -3.44
C GLY A 98 15.65 -5.15 -2.48
N VAL A 99 15.33 -5.21 -1.19
CA VAL A 99 16.29 -5.31 -0.09
C VAL A 99 16.16 -6.68 0.55
N GLU A 100 17.25 -7.39 0.75
CA GLU A 100 17.23 -8.68 1.45
C GLU A 100 16.83 -8.47 2.91
N LEU A 101 15.80 -9.18 3.38
CA LEU A 101 15.32 -9.05 4.75
C LEU A 101 16.41 -9.49 5.75
N ARG A 102 16.86 -8.57 6.61
CA ARG A 102 17.81 -8.84 7.70
C ARG A 102 17.13 -8.66 9.05
N ASN A 103 17.37 -9.59 9.97
CA ASN A 103 16.87 -9.52 11.36
C ASN A 103 15.35 -9.29 11.48
N ASN A 104 14.55 -9.83 10.55
CA ASN A 104 13.09 -9.66 10.50
C ASN A 104 12.62 -8.19 10.48
N THR A 105 13.48 -7.24 10.11
CA THR A 105 13.10 -5.82 10.02
C THR A 105 12.63 -5.53 8.62
N GLU A 106 11.33 -5.37 8.47
CA GLU A 106 10.71 -5.04 7.20
C GLU A 106 10.94 -3.58 6.84
N VAL A 107 11.23 -3.35 5.56
CA VAL A 107 11.35 -2.01 4.99
C VAL A 107 10.41 -1.87 3.81
N SER A 108 9.80 -0.70 3.70
CA SER A 108 9.11 -0.27 2.48
C SER A 108 9.22 1.25 2.37
N THR A 109 9.47 1.75 1.17
CA THR A 109 9.45 3.19 0.91
C THR A 109 9.29 3.51 -0.57
N LEU A 110 8.66 4.65 -0.86
CA LEU A 110 8.73 5.31 -2.15
C LEU A 110 10.17 5.74 -2.48
N CYS A 111 10.60 5.52 -3.71
CA CYS A 111 11.94 5.89 -4.18
C CYS A 111 11.89 6.85 -5.38
N PRO A 112 11.30 8.05 -5.23
CA PRO A 112 11.28 9.03 -6.31
C PRO A 112 12.71 9.36 -6.73
N THR A 113 12.95 9.46 -8.04
CA THR A 113 14.28 9.75 -8.59
C THR A 113 14.20 10.76 -9.71
N ALA A 114 15.10 11.74 -9.69
CA ALA A 114 15.24 12.70 -10.77
C ALA A 114 15.63 12.03 -12.10
N ARG A 115 16.21 10.82 -12.04
CA ARG A 115 16.63 10.08 -13.23
C ARG A 115 15.45 9.48 -14.01
N TYR A 116 14.33 9.21 -13.34
CA TYR A 116 13.13 8.59 -13.90
C TYR A 116 11.89 9.33 -13.35
N PRO A 117 11.67 10.58 -13.78
CA PRO A 117 10.55 11.37 -13.30
C PRO A 117 9.22 10.70 -13.65
N GLY A 118 8.28 10.69 -12.69
CA GLY A 118 6.96 10.08 -12.83
C GLY A 118 6.92 8.55 -12.75
N ALA A 119 8.08 7.87 -12.67
CA ALA A 119 8.13 6.43 -12.48
C ALA A 119 7.68 6.03 -11.08
N TRP A 120 6.86 5.00 -11.01
CA TRP A 120 6.47 4.38 -9.75
C TRP A 120 7.56 3.40 -9.34
N ILE A 121 8.32 3.80 -8.33
CA ILE A 121 9.48 3.07 -7.83
C ILE A 121 9.23 2.75 -6.37
N VAL A 122 9.23 1.46 -6.06
CA VAL A 122 9.06 0.95 -4.70
C VAL A 122 10.34 0.25 -4.27
N LEU A 123 10.83 0.59 -3.08
CA LEU A 123 11.81 -0.21 -2.36
C LEU A 123 11.08 -1.01 -1.30
N THR A 124 11.35 -2.31 -1.20
CA THR A 124 10.79 -3.13 -0.13
C THR A 124 11.65 -4.36 0.19
N SER A 125 11.42 -4.94 1.36
CA SER A 125 11.99 -6.23 1.74
C SER A 125 11.55 -7.34 0.79
N ILE A 126 12.51 -8.08 0.25
CA ILE A 126 12.32 -9.27 -0.56
C ILE A 126 12.98 -10.44 0.16
N CYS A 127 12.22 -11.51 0.35
CA CYS A 127 12.68 -12.74 0.96
C CYS A 127 11.84 -13.93 0.47
N ALA A 128 12.10 -15.12 0.99
CA ALA A 128 11.31 -16.32 0.66
C ALA A 128 9.85 -16.25 1.14
N ASP A 129 9.49 -15.27 1.98
CA ASP A 129 8.10 -15.00 2.37
C ASP A 129 7.44 -14.03 1.37
N PRO A 130 6.51 -14.49 0.50
CA PRO A 130 5.87 -13.61 -0.46
C PRO A 130 4.94 -12.59 0.21
N ALA A 131 4.42 -12.85 1.42
CA ALA A 131 3.53 -11.91 2.10
C ALA A 131 4.25 -10.64 2.54
N VAL A 132 5.50 -10.78 3.02
CA VAL A 132 6.35 -9.65 3.41
C VAL A 132 6.59 -8.71 2.23
N ALA A 133 6.99 -9.27 1.09
CA ALA A 133 7.23 -8.48 -0.11
C ALA A 133 5.95 -7.89 -0.67
N LEU A 134 4.89 -8.70 -0.84
CA LEU A 134 3.64 -8.27 -1.46
C LEU A 134 2.99 -7.11 -0.68
N ARG A 135 2.92 -7.22 0.65
CA ARG A 135 2.31 -6.17 1.47
C ARG A 135 3.11 -4.88 1.43
N GLY A 136 4.44 -4.95 1.39
CA GLY A 136 5.31 -3.78 1.24
C GLY A 136 5.16 -3.12 -0.12
N ILE A 137 5.07 -3.92 -1.21
CA ILE A 137 4.81 -3.39 -2.56
C ILE A 137 3.47 -2.64 -2.59
N ILE A 138 2.40 -3.30 -2.16
CA ILE A 138 1.04 -2.75 -2.24
C ILE A 138 0.88 -1.53 -1.32
N HIS A 139 1.49 -1.53 -0.14
CA HIS A 139 1.51 -0.37 0.76
C HIS A 139 2.08 0.87 0.07
N GLU A 140 3.25 0.75 -0.54
CA GLU A 140 3.90 1.89 -1.19
C GLU A 140 3.21 2.27 -2.51
N MET A 141 2.71 1.29 -3.27
CA MET A 141 1.88 1.56 -4.44
C MET A 141 0.60 2.33 -4.07
N MET A 142 0.04 2.10 -2.88
CA MET A 142 -1.11 2.87 -2.41
C MET A 142 -0.76 4.35 -2.22
N HIS A 143 0.42 4.65 -1.68
CA HIS A 143 0.89 6.04 -1.63
C HIS A 143 1.11 6.62 -3.03
N GLN A 144 1.63 5.85 -3.98
CA GLN A 144 1.75 6.30 -5.37
C GLN A 144 0.40 6.60 -6.02
N LYS A 145 -0.62 5.75 -5.79
CA LYS A 145 -2.00 5.97 -6.24
C LYS A 145 -2.52 7.31 -5.70
N LEU A 146 -2.43 7.54 -4.40
CA LEU A 146 -2.89 8.78 -3.77
C LEU A 146 -2.16 10.02 -4.32
N ILE A 147 -0.82 9.98 -4.40
CA ILE A 147 -0.03 11.08 -4.96
C ILE A 147 -0.43 11.39 -6.41
N THR A 148 -0.70 10.36 -7.22
CA THR A 148 -1.13 10.54 -8.63
C THR A 148 -2.51 11.19 -8.73
N LEU A 149 -3.39 10.93 -7.77
CA LEU A 149 -4.66 11.66 -7.65
C LEU A 149 -4.48 13.11 -7.20
N GLY A 150 -3.28 13.50 -6.73
CA GLY A 150 -2.99 14.81 -6.16
C GLY A 150 -3.23 14.89 -4.66
N LEU A 151 -3.47 13.76 -3.99
CA LEU A 151 -3.52 13.63 -2.54
C LEU A 151 -2.07 13.48 -2.06
N GLY A 152 -1.43 14.59 -1.70
CA GLY A 152 -0.03 14.59 -1.28
C GLY A 152 0.97 14.71 -2.43
N SER A 153 2.25 14.71 -2.06
CA SER A 153 3.39 14.67 -2.97
C SER A 153 4.46 13.70 -2.46
N HIS A 154 5.47 13.44 -3.30
CA HIS A 154 6.65 12.68 -2.87
C HIS A 154 7.48 13.36 -1.75
N ARG A 155 7.19 14.62 -1.42
CA ARG A 155 7.90 15.40 -0.39
C ARG A 155 7.08 15.57 0.89
N SER A 156 5.76 15.54 0.77
CA SER A 156 4.84 15.84 1.87
C SER A 156 3.48 15.21 1.56
N PHE A 157 2.95 14.41 2.49
CA PHE A 157 1.56 13.94 2.45
C PHE A 157 0.56 15.00 2.93
N LEU A 158 1.00 16.24 3.14
CA LEU A 158 0.19 17.35 3.63
C LEU A 158 -0.09 18.41 2.55
N ASP A 159 0.58 18.29 1.40
CA ASP A 159 0.49 19.27 0.31
C ASP A 159 -0.48 18.76 -0.76
N GLY A 160 -1.35 19.64 -1.27
CA GLY A 160 -2.35 19.30 -2.28
C GLY A 160 -3.63 18.71 -1.69
N GLY A 161 -4.38 17.99 -2.52
CA GLY A 161 -5.60 17.29 -2.14
C GLY A 161 -6.87 18.12 -2.18
N GLU A 162 -6.82 19.41 -2.56
CA GLU A 162 -7.96 20.33 -2.54
C GLU A 162 -9.08 19.91 -3.50
N ALA A 163 -8.76 19.12 -4.52
CA ALA A 163 -9.75 18.52 -5.41
C ALA A 163 -10.62 17.45 -4.71
N PHE A 164 -10.22 16.95 -3.54
CA PHE A 164 -10.87 15.85 -2.82
C PHE A 164 -11.22 16.23 -1.38
N ILE A 165 -10.26 16.74 -0.62
CA ILE A 165 -10.34 17.01 0.82
C ILE A 165 -10.28 18.52 1.07
N LEU A 166 -11.25 19.02 1.82
CA LEU A 166 -11.45 20.43 2.15
C LEU A 166 -11.04 20.78 3.59
N ASN A 167 -10.68 19.77 4.40
CA ASN A 167 -10.19 20.00 5.76
C ASN A 167 -8.97 20.93 5.77
N ASP A 168 -8.90 21.80 6.77
CA ASP A 168 -7.67 22.54 7.05
C ASP A 168 -6.58 21.57 7.53
N LYS A 169 -5.36 21.73 7.04
CA LYS A 169 -4.21 20.89 7.41
C LYS A 169 -3.87 20.94 8.91
N GLU A 170 -4.28 21.99 9.62
CA GLU A 170 -4.07 22.11 11.08
C GLU A 170 -5.14 21.36 11.88
N GLN A 171 -6.21 20.87 11.25
CA GLN A 171 -7.22 20.02 11.89
C GLN A 171 -6.68 18.59 12.04
N LEU A 172 -6.54 18.14 13.28
CA LEU A 172 -5.97 16.84 13.61
C LEU A 172 -7.05 15.80 13.91
N HIS A 173 -6.92 14.64 13.28
CA HIS A 173 -7.86 13.52 13.37
C HIS A 173 -7.16 12.25 13.85
N ARG A 174 -7.92 11.31 14.42
CA ARG A 174 -7.41 9.97 14.76
C ARG A 174 -6.96 9.25 13.49
N SER A 175 -5.80 8.60 13.54
CA SER A 175 -5.19 7.88 12.42
C SER A 175 -4.96 6.43 12.78
N ILE A 176 -4.95 5.55 11.77
CA ILE A 176 -4.55 4.14 11.94
C ILE A 176 -3.10 4.00 12.42
N VAL A 177 -2.28 5.02 12.11
CA VAL A 177 -0.94 5.20 12.64
C VAL A 177 -1.01 6.28 13.71
N ASN A 178 -1.04 5.87 14.98
CA ASN A 178 -0.73 6.79 16.06
C ASN A 178 0.79 6.88 16.10
N SER A 179 1.36 7.95 15.52
CA SER A 179 2.79 8.11 15.23
C SER A 179 3.75 8.09 16.43
N TYR A 180 3.31 7.70 17.62
CA TYR A 180 4.11 7.68 18.84
C TYR A 180 4.03 6.37 19.63
N ALA A 181 2.88 5.66 19.60
CA ALA A 181 2.78 4.34 20.25
C ALA A 181 3.48 3.23 19.42
N ASP A 182 3.49 3.36 18.09
CA ASP A 182 4.03 2.34 17.19
C ASP A 182 5.48 2.63 16.73
N THR A 183 6.08 3.81 17.06
CA THR A 183 7.38 4.25 16.46
C THR A 183 8.41 4.97 17.36
N MET A 184 8.23 5.11 18.69
CA MET A 184 9.26 5.38 19.76
C MET A 184 8.79 6.34 20.90
N GLN A 185 8.98 5.87 22.14
CA GLN A 185 9.11 6.53 23.47
C GLN A 185 7.90 6.94 24.38
N PRO A 186 8.06 6.83 25.73
CA PRO A 186 7.01 6.89 26.78
C PRO A 186 6.65 8.30 27.32
N TYR A 187 7.02 9.40 26.65
CA TYR A 187 7.04 10.74 27.26
C TYR A 187 6.01 11.75 26.72
N MET A 188 4.95 11.34 26.02
CA MET A 188 3.86 12.26 25.68
C MET A 188 2.48 11.71 26.06
N PRO A 189 1.67 12.47 26.83
CA PRO A 189 0.34 12.04 27.22
C PRO A 189 -0.65 12.30 26.08
N GLY A 190 -1.05 11.23 25.38
CA GLY A 190 -2.24 11.22 24.52
C GLY A 190 -1.98 10.94 23.03
N PRO A 191 -2.99 10.46 22.29
CA PRO A 191 -2.88 10.22 20.85
C PRO A 191 -2.72 11.57 20.11
N ILE A 192 -1.59 11.73 19.43
CA ILE A 192 -1.34 12.89 18.56
C ILE A 192 -2.08 12.63 17.24
N GLY A 193 -3.14 13.42 16.99
CA GLY A 193 -3.88 13.34 15.74
C GLY A 193 -3.03 13.78 14.54
N ARG A 194 -3.51 13.47 13.33
CA ARG A 194 -2.83 13.82 12.07
C ARG A 194 -3.79 14.56 11.14
N PRO A 195 -3.29 15.39 10.22
CA PRO A 195 -4.13 16.02 9.20
C PRO A 195 -4.92 14.97 8.40
N MET A 196 -6.15 15.30 7.98
CA MET A 196 -7.04 14.32 7.33
C MET A 196 -6.39 13.60 6.14
N LEU A 197 -5.64 14.32 5.32
CA LEU A 197 -4.90 13.75 4.19
C LEU A 197 -3.91 12.67 4.64
N ALA A 198 -3.15 12.91 5.70
CA ALA A 198 -2.22 11.94 6.28
C ALA A 198 -2.96 10.73 6.91
N CYS A 199 -4.17 10.94 7.44
CA CYS A 199 -5.04 9.87 7.90
C CYS A 199 -5.47 8.96 6.75
N ILE A 200 -5.91 9.53 5.62
CA ILE A 200 -6.31 8.77 4.43
C ILE A 200 -5.13 7.99 3.85
N HIS A 201 -3.94 8.60 3.78
CA HIS A 201 -2.72 7.91 3.34
C HIS A 201 -2.41 6.68 4.19
N GLY A 202 -2.36 6.84 5.51
CA GLY A 202 -2.10 5.72 6.42
C GLY A 202 -3.21 4.67 6.32
N TYR A 203 -4.46 5.11 6.31
CA TYR A 203 -5.61 4.22 6.25
C TYR A 203 -5.59 3.33 5.01
N ALA A 204 -5.52 3.94 3.82
CA ALA A 204 -5.54 3.20 2.57
C ALA A 204 -4.31 2.28 2.45
N SER A 205 -3.12 2.73 2.86
CA SER A 205 -1.90 1.92 2.73
C SER A 205 -1.93 0.71 3.68
N PHE A 206 -2.41 0.84 4.91
CA PHE A 206 -2.56 -0.30 5.83
C PHE A 206 -3.74 -1.21 5.50
N LEU A 207 -4.86 -0.67 5.00
CA LEU A 207 -5.94 -1.49 4.43
C LEU A 207 -5.40 -2.37 3.29
N SER A 208 -4.65 -1.77 2.37
CA SER A 208 -4.09 -2.48 1.21
C SER A 208 -3.08 -3.55 1.60
N ALA A 209 -2.21 -3.28 2.58
CA ALA A 209 -1.22 -4.22 3.08
C ALA A 209 -1.86 -5.40 3.83
N ALA A 210 -2.88 -5.13 4.65
CA ALA A 210 -3.65 -6.15 5.34
C ALA A 210 -4.43 -7.02 4.34
N ALA A 211 -5.11 -6.42 3.37
CA ALA A 211 -5.82 -7.14 2.31
C ALA A 211 -4.85 -8.03 1.51
N ALA A 212 -3.68 -7.53 1.14
CA ALA A 212 -2.67 -8.28 0.42
C ALA A 212 -2.18 -9.51 1.19
N THR A 213 -1.91 -9.34 2.49
CA THR A 213 -1.49 -10.46 3.35
C THR A 213 -2.62 -11.47 3.53
N LEU A 214 -3.87 -11.01 3.67
CA LEU A 214 -5.04 -11.87 3.84
C LEU A 214 -5.26 -12.79 2.64
N LYS A 215 -5.04 -12.31 1.42
CA LYS A 215 -5.16 -13.13 0.20
C LYS A 215 -4.21 -14.33 0.19
N LEU A 216 -3.05 -14.25 0.85
CA LEU A 216 -2.07 -15.34 0.91
C LEU A 216 -2.38 -16.39 1.98
N VAL A 217 -3.25 -16.10 2.95
CA VAL A 217 -3.57 -17.01 4.08
C VAL A 217 -4.01 -18.41 3.62
N PRO A 218 -4.94 -18.57 2.65
CA PRO A 218 -5.38 -19.89 2.21
C PRO A 218 -4.32 -20.69 1.44
N HIS A 219 -3.26 -20.02 0.97
CA HIS A 219 -2.26 -20.60 0.07
C HIS A 219 -1.00 -21.06 0.80
N ASP A 220 -0.88 -20.79 2.10
CA ASP A 220 0.25 -21.22 2.93
C ASP A 220 -0.21 -21.57 4.35
N ALA A 221 -0.67 -22.82 4.52
CA ALA A 221 -1.16 -23.32 5.81
C ALA A 221 -0.07 -23.30 6.90
N GLY A 222 1.21 -23.44 6.54
CA GLY A 222 2.31 -23.42 7.50
C GLY A 222 2.56 -22.04 8.11
N ARG A 223 2.15 -20.96 7.41
CA ARG A 223 2.33 -19.57 7.84
C ARG A 223 1.03 -18.82 8.10
N ALA A 224 -0.13 -19.45 7.86
CA ALA A 224 -1.45 -18.86 8.04
C ALA A 224 -1.61 -18.14 9.39
N ALA A 225 -1.17 -18.73 10.50
CA ALA A 225 -1.23 -18.08 11.82
C ALA A 225 -0.39 -16.79 11.90
N ALA A 226 0.80 -16.77 11.30
CA ALA A 226 1.66 -15.60 11.27
C ALA A 226 1.06 -14.48 10.39
N TYR A 227 0.51 -14.85 9.23
CA TYR A 227 -0.19 -13.91 8.36
C TYR A 227 -1.43 -13.34 9.05
N MET A 228 -2.23 -14.18 9.72
CA MET A 228 -3.41 -13.74 10.47
C MET A 228 -3.06 -12.80 11.61
N ARG A 229 -1.92 -12.98 12.31
CA ARG A 229 -1.44 -11.99 13.31
C ARG A 229 -1.19 -10.62 12.68
N TYR A 230 -0.55 -10.56 11.52
CA TYR A 230 -0.33 -9.29 10.82
C TYR A 230 -1.64 -8.68 10.33
N VAL A 231 -2.52 -9.48 9.71
CA VAL A 231 -3.81 -9.01 9.22
C VAL A 231 -4.64 -8.47 10.39
N GLY A 232 -4.68 -9.17 11.53
CA GLY A 232 -5.41 -8.76 12.72
C GLY A 232 -4.93 -7.44 13.31
N LYS A 233 -3.60 -7.26 13.44
CA LYS A 233 -2.98 -6.01 13.92
C LYS A 233 -3.58 -4.76 13.26
N TRP A 234 -3.82 -4.82 11.95
CA TRP A 234 -4.35 -3.69 11.19
C TRP A 234 -5.88 -3.74 11.07
N SER A 235 -6.45 -4.91 10.81
CA SER A 235 -7.89 -5.06 10.56
C SER A 235 -8.74 -4.68 11.77
N GLU A 236 -8.26 -4.95 12.98
CA GLU A 236 -8.94 -4.57 14.22
C GLU A 236 -9.00 -3.06 14.46
N ARG A 237 -8.13 -2.29 13.79
CA ARG A 237 -8.07 -0.82 13.88
C ARG A 237 -8.90 -0.14 12.78
N LEU A 238 -9.29 -0.87 11.71
CA LEU A 238 -9.89 -0.27 10.51
C LEU A 238 -11.26 0.37 10.78
N ASP A 239 -12.16 -0.29 11.52
CA ASP A 239 -13.52 0.24 11.78
C ASP A 239 -13.45 1.59 12.53
N ASP A 240 -12.68 1.63 13.63
CA ASP A 240 -12.48 2.84 14.44
C ASP A 240 -11.85 3.99 13.63
N CYS A 241 -10.84 3.69 12.82
CA CYS A 241 -10.16 4.70 12.03
C CYS A 241 -11.00 5.15 10.84
N TRP A 242 -11.79 4.26 10.26
CA TRP A 242 -12.74 4.60 9.20
C TRP A 242 -13.80 5.56 9.73
N ASN A 243 -14.40 5.27 10.89
CA ASN A 243 -15.37 6.17 11.51
C ASN A 243 -14.76 7.56 11.75
N ALA A 244 -13.51 7.64 12.21
CA ALA A 244 -12.83 8.92 12.39
C ALA A 244 -12.62 9.70 11.07
N ILE A 245 -12.33 9.00 9.96
CA ILE A 245 -12.22 9.61 8.63
C ILE A 245 -13.60 10.05 8.14
N ARG A 246 -14.59 9.15 8.15
CA ARG A 246 -15.96 9.42 7.69
C ARG A 246 -16.59 10.60 8.41
N ASP A 247 -16.46 10.64 9.74
CA ASP A 247 -17.11 11.66 10.56
C ASP A 247 -16.33 12.99 10.55
N GLY A 248 -15.02 12.95 10.23
CA GLY A 248 -14.14 14.11 10.26
C GLY A 248 -13.86 14.74 8.89
N ALA A 249 -14.07 14.03 7.79
CA ALA A 249 -13.65 14.47 6.46
C ALA A 249 -14.65 15.47 5.87
N GLN A 250 -14.12 16.63 5.47
CA GLN A 250 -14.81 17.59 4.64
C GLN A 250 -14.34 17.35 3.21
N THR A 251 -15.26 17.10 2.28
CA THR A 251 -14.90 16.62 0.94
C THR A 251 -15.64 17.36 -0.17
N THR A 252 -15.03 17.35 -1.35
CA THR A 252 -15.72 17.61 -2.62
C THR A 252 -16.55 16.39 -3.03
N GLU A 253 -17.29 16.47 -4.13
CA GLU A 253 -17.98 15.31 -4.71
C GLU A 253 -17.01 14.17 -5.09
N GLN A 254 -15.86 14.51 -5.68
CA GLN A 254 -14.80 13.53 -6.01
C GLN A 254 -14.21 12.90 -4.74
N GLY A 255 -14.00 13.71 -3.68
CA GLY A 255 -13.60 13.24 -2.36
C GLY A 255 -14.59 12.27 -1.75
N ALA A 256 -15.89 12.60 -1.78
CA ALA A 256 -16.95 11.74 -1.28
C ALA A 256 -17.00 10.40 -2.04
N GLN A 257 -16.87 10.43 -3.37
CA GLN A 257 -16.84 9.22 -4.19
C GLN A 257 -15.62 8.33 -3.86
N LEU A 258 -14.44 8.93 -3.69
CA LEU A 258 -13.22 8.22 -3.28
C LEU A 258 -13.38 7.56 -1.90
N LEU A 259 -13.92 8.30 -0.92
CA LEU A 259 -14.17 7.78 0.41
C LEU A 259 -15.22 6.65 0.39
N GLN A 260 -16.27 6.75 -0.42
CA GLN A 260 -17.23 5.66 -0.60
C GLN A 260 -16.55 4.39 -1.14
N GLY A 261 -15.61 4.53 -2.07
CA GLY A 261 -14.82 3.40 -2.56
C GLY A 261 -13.99 2.72 -1.46
N LEU A 262 -13.32 3.53 -0.62
CA LEU A 262 -12.57 3.01 0.53
C LEU A 262 -13.49 2.33 1.56
N GLU A 263 -14.68 2.86 1.81
CA GLU A 263 -15.66 2.24 2.71
C GLU A 263 -16.10 0.87 2.21
N ASN A 264 -16.40 0.77 0.92
CA ASN A 264 -16.83 -0.48 0.28
C ASN A 264 -15.73 -1.54 0.40
N TRP A 265 -14.49 -1.17 0.06
CA TRP A 265 -13.34 -2.07 0.17
C TRP A 265 -13.08 -2.48 1.63
N THR A 266 -13.21 -1.56 2.57
CA THR A 266 -13.08 -1.84 4.00
C THR A 266 -14.10 -2.87 4.46
N SER A 267 -15.36 -2.69 4.08
CA SER A 267 -16.45 -3.59 4.42
C SER A 267 -16.22 -4.99 3.86
N GLU A 268 -15.75 -5.07 2.61
CA GLU A 268 -15.34 -6.33 1.98
C GLU A 268 -14.20 -7.01 2.72
N HIS A 269 -13.11 -6.27 2.98
CA HIS A 269 -11.93 -6.77 3.69
C HIS A 269 -12.28 -7.30 5.08
N LEU A 270 -13.08 -6.56 5.86
CA LEU A 270 -13.49 -6.99 7.20
C LEU A 270 -14.37 -8.24 7.17
N ARG A 271 -15.23 -8.38 6.16
CA ARG A 271 -16.01 -9.61 5.95
C ARG A 271 -15.10 -10.80 5.64
N GLU A 272 -14.12 -10.63 4.77
CA GLU A 272 -13.11 -11.66 4.47
C GLU A 272 -12.27 -12.01 5.70
N TYR A 273 -11.79 -11.01 6.44
CA TYR A 273 -11.00 -11.20 7.66
C TYR A 273 -11.76 -12.01 8.71
N ARG A 274 -13.03 -11.67 8.97
CA ARG A 274 -13.90 -12.42 9.91
C ARG A 274 -14.19 -13.84 9.43
N ALA A 275 -14.21 -14.09 8.12
CA ALA A 275 -14.32 -15.44 7.58
C ALA A 275 -13.01 -16.22 7.79
N ALA A 276 -11.86 -15.62 7.49
CA ALA A 276 -10.56 -16.22 7.68
C ALA A 276 -10.25 -16.51 9.15
N LEU A 277 -10.61 -15.62 10.08
CA LEU A 277 -10.48 -15.87 11.53
C LEU A 277 -11.19 -17.15 11.98
N ARG A 278 -12.35 -17.46 11.42
CA ARG A 278 -13.09 -18.69 11.77
C ARG A 278 -12.39 -19.96 11.27
N LEU A 279 -11.61 -19.86 10.20
CA LEU A 279 -10.92 -20.98 9.57
C LEU A 279 -9.49 -21.16 10.08
N TYR A 280 -8.79 -20.06 10.34
CA TYR A 280 -7.34 -20.01 10.59
C TYR A 280 -6.97 -19.35 11.92
N GLY A 281 -7.95 -18.89 12.70
CA GLY A 281 -7.74 -18.19 13.98
C GLY A 281 -7.46 -19.11 15.18
N ALA A 282 -7.61 -20.43 15.03
CA ALA A 282 -7.20 -21.39 16.05
C ALA A 282 -5.65 -21.37 16.18
N GLY A 283 -5.14 -20.51 17.08
CA GLY A 283 -3.71 -20.26 17.27
C GLY A 283 -3.31 -18.78 17.32
N THR A 284 -4.25 -17.83 17.21
CA THR A 284 -3.98 -16.40 17.44
C THR A 284 -4.06 -16.00 18.92
N GLU A 285 -4.59 -16.86 19.79
CA GLU A 285 -4.53 -16.69 21.26
C GLU A 285 -3.22 -17.24 21.84
N VAL A 286 -2.08 -16.59 21.61
CA VAL A 286 -0.89 -16.76 22.48
C VAL A 286 -0.12 -15.44 22.59
N GLN A 287 -0.13 -14.91 23.82
CA GLN A 287 0.76 -13.93 24.46
C GLN A 287 0.67 -12.46 24.04
N ALA A 288 -0.28 -11.76 24.65
CA ALA A 288 0.02 -10.44 25.19
C ALA A 288 1.07 -10.62 26.31
N ALA A 289 2.28 -10.10 26.08
CA ALA A 289 3.31 -9.87 27.09
C ALA A 289 3.79 -8.43 26.93
#